data_AF-A0A6J4IUZ2-F1
#
_entry.id   AF-A0A6J4IUZ2-F1
#
_cell.length_a   1.000
_cell.length_b   1.000
_cell.length_c   1.000
_cell.angle_alpha   90.00
_cell.angle_beta   90.00
_cell.angle_gamma   90.00
#
_symmetry.space_group_name_H-M   'P 1'
#
loop_
_entity.id
_entity.type
_entity.pdbx_description
1 polymer ?
#
loop_
_entity_poly.entity_id
_entity_poly.type
_entity_poly.pdbx_seq_one_letter_code
_entity_poly.pdbx_strand_id
1 'polypeptide(L)'
;MTTFHSLKLKKYVLNNTFPDIVARGRKMLAEKLCTLDALDLAGPGKAVFKVRSDSEDKIYRVEIAGFKSGTLKSSCSCPYDWGGICKHRVAAIHLLDGKLQQEESSPAKLVFPMLDSLAFLPALGDAALRVNCRDEDWKAIAKLPERVVVKQALDGYAECELTYKKTPYTIRLTGKEKDMVHTSCTCNENLLYPLCLHKVAALLKIREQFGPNAFAMMRDWTEDKRRLLAEYGYSPDDDLKGKFDFRVNDKKGELELVLKDASLHKLNADWQALGHALLGRADGAAAAPVVTKAEDTQHLIYALECAGPLGLPGLKLTPLTCRINPKTGKMTYVRQLAQLQAANLPVVGPEDTRNIRLGGLLTVEGLIKHLQEAGHLPNYGWYGYDFEAKLPEEARTEARRYEGVLLEELFNGLAGKKTYEQARSTYNYSSETLSPVTLSPVRLKPEFVVKEDHDLVSVEMFVRLHDKPVPFAHFGYRSFWVVFHAGTFYKFAGLAEANLFRYFSEHGAVRVKKERLPEFLAGFVLPLAEQCDLDLKLEQPVREADLAFAGHRLY
;
A
#
# COMPACT_ATOMS: atom_id res chain seq x y z
N MET A 1 -8.48 30.47 -6.72
CA MET A 1 -8.11 29.09 -6.34
C MET A 1 -9.36 28.22 -6.43
N THR A 2 -9.60 27.57 -7.57
CA THR A 2 -10.79 26.71 -7.74
C THR A 2 -10.44 25.29 -7.29
N THR A 3 -10.70 25.03 -6.01
CA THR A 3 -10.88 23.70 -5.44
C THR A 3 -12.07 23.01 -6.10
N PHE A 4 -11.95 21.73 -6.42
CA PHE A 4 -13.07 20.93 -6.91
C PHE A 4 -14.22 20.94 -5.89
N HIS A 5 -15.45 21.23 -6.32
CA HIS A 5 -16.66 21.10 -5.53
C HIS A 5 -17.08 19.62 -5.39
N SER A 6 -17.11 18.90 -6.51
CA SER A 6 -17.46 17.48 -6.54
C SER A 6 -16.28 16.61 -6.10
N LEU A 7 -16.41 15.93 -4.97
CA LEU A 7 -15.44 14.91 -4.51
C LEU A 7 -15.26 13.78 -5.53
N LYS A 8 -16.31 13.46 -6.31
CA LYS A 8 -16.25 12.43 -7.35
C LYS A 8 -15.38 12.88 -8.53
N LEU A 9 -15.57 14.11 -9.02
CA LEU A 9 -14.73 14.68 -10.08
C LEU A 9 -13.28 14.87 -9.59
N LYS A 10 -13.09 15.35 -8.35
CA LYS A 10 -11.78 15.50 -7.72
C LYS A 10 -11.02 14.18 -7.66
N LYS A 11 -11.64 13.13 -7.12
CA LYS A 11 -11.03 11.78 -7.03
C LYS A 11 -10.71 11.25 -8.42
N TYR A 12 -11.59 11.45 -9.40
CA TYR A 12 -11.33 10.99 -10.76
C TYR A 12 -10.13 11.68 -11.39
N VAL A 13 -10.00 13.01 -11.28
CA VAL A 13 -8.82 13.71 -11.81
C VAL A 13 -7.55 13.23 -11.11
N LEU A 14 -7.54 13.20 -9.77
CA LEU A 14 -6.35 12.82 -9.00
C LEU A 14 -5.93 11.35 -9.23
N ASN A 15 -6.87 10.45 -9.46
CA ASN A 15 -6.60 9.02 -9.64
C ASN A 15 -6.29 8.65 -11.10
N ASN A 16 -6.54 9.53 -12.07
CA ASN A 16 -6.38 9.22 -13.49
C ASN A 16 -5.39 10.15 -14.21
N THR A 17 -4.65 11.02 -13.51
CA THR A 17 -3.67 11.90 -14.17
C THR A 17 -2.53 12.30 -13.24
N PHE A 18 -1.41 12.71 -13.82
CA PHE A 18 -0.24 13.17 -13.07
C PHE A 18 -0.37 14.65 -12.67
N PRO A 19 0.27 15.09 -11.56
CA PRO A 19 0.16 16.48 -11.08
C PRO A 19 0.54 17.55 -12.11
N ASP A 20 1.48 17.27 -13.01
CA ASP A 20 1.91 18.19 -14.07
C ASP A 20 0.85 18.33 -15.17
N ILE A 21 0.13 17.25 -15.52
CA ILE A 21 -1.01 17.29 -16.44
C ILE A 21 -2.20 18.02 -15.80
N VAL A 22 -2.41 17.88 -14.48
CA VAL A 22 -3.40 18.70 -13.75
C VAL A 22 -3.09 20.18 -13.91
N ALA A 23 -1.83 20.58 -13.71
CA ALA A 23 -1.41 21.97 -13.83
C ALA A 23 -1.62 22.52 -15.25
N ARG A 24 -1.29 21.75 -16.29
CA ARG A 24 -1.52 22.13 -17.69
C ARG A 24 -3.01 22.25 -18.02
N GLY A 25 -3.83 21.29 -17.59
CA GLY A 25 -5.28 21.37 -17.81
C GLY A 25 -5.93 22.58 -17.12
N ARG A 26 -5.45 22.95 -15.92
CA ARG A 26 -5.87 24.19 -15.24
C ARG A 26 -5.47 25.44 -16.00
N LYS A 27 -4.26 25.46 -16.57
CA LYS A 27 -3.79 26.57 -17.41
C LYS A 27 -4.70 26.76 -18.62
N MET A 28 -5.06 25.69 -19.32
CA MET A 28 -5.98 25.76 -20.47
C MET A 28 -7.36 26.30 -20.09
N LEU A 29 -7.87 25.94 -18.90
CA LEU A 29 -9.12 26.49 -18.40
C LEU A 29 -9.00 27.99 -18.08
N ALA A 30 -7.90 28.41 -17.46
CA ALA A 30 -7.64 29.83 -17.16
C ALA A 30 -7.53 30.68 -18.44
N GLU A 31 -6.98 30.12 -19.50
CA GLU A 31 -6.89 30.73 -20.83
C GLU A 31 -8.20 30.65 -21.64
N LYS A 32 -9.28 30.13 -21.05
CA LYS A 32 -10.62 29.98 -21.67
C LYS A 32 -10.61 29.17 -22.96
N LEU A 33 -9.70 28.19 -23.08
CA LEU A 33 -9.59 27.31 -24.24
C LEU A 33 -10.62 26.17 -24.25
N CYS A 34 -11.42 26.03 -23.19
CA CYS A 34 -12.43 24.98 -23.04
C CYS A 34 -13.83 25.60 -22.98
N THR A 35 -14.75 25.13 -23.81
CA THR A 35 -16.16 25.54 -23.83
C THR A 35 -17.09 24.34 -23.71
N LEU A 36 -18.24 24.54 -23.05
CA LEU A 36 -19.29 23.54 -22.91
C LEU A 36 -20.15 23.55 -24.19
N ASP A 37 -20.32 22.39 -24.81
CA ASP A 37 -21.11 22.21 -26.03
C ASP A 37 -22.50 21.65 -25.73
N ALA A 38 -22.58 20.65 -24.84
CA ALA A 38 -23.85 20.08 -24.38
C ALA A 38 -23.74 19.59 -22.92
N LEU A 39 -24.80 19.78 -22.14
CA LEU A 39 -24.92 19.29 -20.77
C LEU A 39 -26.29 18.64 -20.57
N ASP A 40 -26.28 17.35 -20.27
CA ASP A 40 -27.44 16.56 -19.89
C ASP A 40 -27.29 16.12 -18.43
N LEU A 41 -28.24 16.54 -17.62
CA LEU A 41 -28.28 16.30 -16.18
C LEU A 41 -29.24 15.18 -15.79
N ALA A 42 -29.89 14.52 -16.76
CA ALA A 42 -30.75 13.37 -16.54
C ALA A 42 -29.94 12.08 -16.34
N GLY A 43 -30.50 11.15 -15.55
CA GLY A 43 -29.89 9.85 -15.28
C GLY A 43 -28.44 9.94 -14.73
N PRO A 44 -27.46 9.23 -15.32
CA PRO A 44 -26.08 9.25 -14.85
C PRO A 44 -25.33 10.57 -15.12
N GLY A 45 -25.92 11.48 -15.91
CA GLY A 45 -25.32 12.74 -16.35
C GLY A 45 -24.32 12.56 -17.50
N LYS A 46 -24.42 13.40 -18.53
CA LYS A 46 -23.51 13.43 -19.70
C LYS A 46 -23.18 14.88 -20.09
N ALA A 47 -21.93 15.16 -20.43
CA ALA A 47 -21.47 16.47 -20.84
C ALA A 47 -20.47 16.36 -22.00
N VAL A 48 -20.56 17.27 -22.95
CA VAL A 48 -19.69 17.35 -24.12
C VAL A 48 -19.04 18.73 -24.18
N PHE A 49 -17.75 18.77 -24.44
CA PHE A 49 -16.93 19.97 -24.45
C PHE A 49 -16.11 20.07 -25.74
N LYS A 50 -15.83 21.32 -26.14
CA LYS A 50 -14.88 21.67 -27.19
C LYS A 50 -13.67 22.31 -26.53
N VAL A 51 -12.49 21.74 -26.75
CA VAL A 51 -11.24 22.20 -26.15
C VAL A 51 -10.23 22.52 -27.24
N ARG A 52 -9.88 23.79 -27.39
CA ARG A 52 -8.83 24.23 -28.31
C ARG A 52 -7.46 23.84 -27.74
N SER A 53 -6.57 23.33 -28.60
CA SER A 53 -5.18 23.05 -28.20
C SER A 53 -4.45 24.34 -27.83
N ASP A 54 -3.49 24.25 -26.92
CA ASP A 54 -2.56 25.33 -26.56
C ASP A 54 -1.34 25.42 -27.52
N SER A 55 -1.14 24.40 -28.36
CA SER A 55 0.02 24.25 -29.24
C SER A 55 -0.31 24.28 -30.73
N GLU A 56 -1.56 24.02 -31.11
CA GLU A 56 -2.01 23.86 -32.49
C GLU A 56 -3.39 24.52 -32.66
N ASP A 57 -3.75 25.00 -33.85
CA ASP A 57 -5.12 25.48 -34.11
C ASP A 57 -6.06 24.30 -34.43
N LYS A 58 -6.21 23.41 -33.44
CA LYS A 58 -7.13 22.27 -33.47
C LYS A 58 -8.07 22.30 -32.28
N ILE A 59 -9.31 21.87 -32.50
CA ILE A 59 -10.33 21.75 -31.45
C ILE A 59 -10.61 20.27 -31.22
N TYR A 60 -10.44 19.82 -29.98
CA TYR A 60 -10.71 18.46 -29.55
C TYR A 60 -12.08 18.38 -28.87
N ARG A 61 -12.82 17.32 -29.16
CA ARG A 61 -14.09 16.99 -28.49
C ARG A 61 -13.80 16.13 -27.27
N VAL A 62 -14.33 16.53 -26.13
CA VAL A 62 -14.23 15.78 -24.86
C VAL A 62 -15.64 15.39 -24.42
N GLU A 63 -15.84 14.13 -24.07
CA GLU A 63 -17.10 13.67 -23.47
C GLU A 63 -16.87 13.16 -22.05
N ILE A 64 -17.78 13.51 -21.15
CA ILE A 64 -17.77 13.08 -19.75
C ILE A 64 -19.15 12.51 -19.42
N ALA A 65 -19.22 11.31 -18.86
CA ALA A 65 -20.48 10.66 -18.50
C ALA A 65 -20.40 10.00 -17.13
N GLY A 66 -21.52 9.84 -16.43
CA GLY A 66 -21.57 9.18 -15.13
C GLY A 66 -21.17 10.07 -13.95
N PHE A 67 -21.23 11.39 -14.09
CA PHE A 67 -20.85 12.32 -13.00
C PHE A 67 -21.92 12.49 -11.93
N LYS A 68 -23.21 12.19 -12.20
CA LYS A 68 -24.27 12.16 -11.19
C LYS A 68 -24.40 10.80 -10.51
N SER A 69 -24.51 9.73 -11.29
CA SER A 69 -24.63 8.35 -10.79
C SER A 69 -23.90 7.36 -11.71
N GLY A 70 -23.47 6.21 -11.18
CA GLY A 70 -22.67 5.22 -11.93
C GLY A 70 -21.17 5.56 -12.03
N THR A 71 -20.44 4.80 -12.85
CA THR A 71 -19.00 4.95 -13.05
C THR A 71 -18.69 6.15 -13.94
N LEU A 72 -17.88 7.09 -13.45
CA LEU A 72 -17.46 8.25 -14.21
C LEU A 72 -16.50 7.84 -15.34
N LYS A 73 -16.79 8.25 -16.58
CA LYS A 73 -16.00 7.99 -17.77
C LYS A 73 -15.70 9.29 -18.50
N SER A 74 -14.50 9.41 -19.07
CA SER A 74 -14.13 10.55 -19.92
C SER A 74 -13.34 10.12 -21.15
N SER A 75 -13.72 10.64 -22.32
CA SER A 75 -13.05 10.41 -23.60
C SER A 75 -12.66 11.74 -24.24
N CYS A 76 -11.62 11.74 -25.06
CA CYS A 76 -11.17 12.93 -25.80
C CYS A 76 -10.65 12.54 -27.17
N SER A 77 -10.94 13.34 -28.18
CA SER A 77 -10.50 13.13 -29.56
C SER A 77 -9.06 13.55 -29.85
N CYS A 78 -8.26 13.91 -28.83
CA CYS A 78 -6.86 14.26 -29.01
C CYS A 78 -5.98 13.00 -29.12
N PRO A 79 -4.86 13.04 -29.86
CA PRO A 79 -3.97 11.90 -30.07
C PRO A 79 -3.11 11.54 -28.84
N TYR A 80 -3.53 11.93 -27.64
CA TYR A 80 -2.78 11.71 -26.40
C TYR A 80 -2.88 10.26 -25.95
N ASP A 81 -1.74 9.58 -25.87
CA ASP A 81 -1.57 8.16 -25.56
C ASP A 81 -0.63 7.89 -24.36
N TRP A 82 -0.15 8.96 -23.70
CA TRP A 82 0.86 8.91 -22.63
C TRP A 82 0.35 8.44 -21.25
N GLY A 83 -0.76 7.70 -21.21
CA GLY A 83 -1.37 7.20 -19.99
C GLY A 83 -2.17 8.25 -19.20
N GLY A 84 -3.28 7.82 -18.59
CA GLY A 84 -4.18 8.70 -17.85
C GLY A 84 -5.05 9.62 -18.71
N ILE A 85 -5.69 10.60 -18.08
CA ILE A 85 -6.51 11.61 -18.73
C ILE A 85 -5.65 12.78 -19.19
N CYS A 86 -5.83 13.19 -20.45
CA CYS A 86 -5.10 14.29 -21.06
C CYS A 86 -5.49 15.65 -20.45
N LYS A 87 -4.65 16.67 -20.67
CA LYS A 87 -4.91 18.06 -20.24
C LYS A 87 -6.27 18.60 -20.70
N HIS A 88 -6.79 18.19 -21.86
CA HIS A 88 -8.11 18.58 -22.36
C HIS A 88 -9.25 18.01 -21.50
N ARG A 89 -9.15 16.74 -21.10
CA ARG A 89 -10.11 16.09 -20.20
C ARG A 89 -10.08 16.74 -18.82
N VAL A 90 -8.89 17.04 -18.32
CA VAL A 90 -8.72 17.78 -17.05
C VAL A 90 -9.39 19.15 -17.11
N ALA A 91 -9.16 19.93 -18.18
CA ALA A 91 -9.77 21.24 -18.35
C ALA A 91 -11.31 21.15 -18.40
N ALA A 92 -11.84 20.19 -19.15
CA ALA A 92 -13.28 19.93 -19.26
C ALA A 92 -13.89 19.50 -17.92
N ILE A 93 -13.23 18.65 -17.14
CA ILE A 93 -13.71 18.20 -15.82
C ILE A 93 -13.72 19.36 -14.81
N HIS A 94 -12.71 20.23 -14.84
CA HIS A 94 -12.71 21.44 -14.01
C HIS A 94 -13.81 22.44 -14.43
N LEU A 95 -14.07 22.59 -15.73
CA LEU A 95 -15.18 23.42 -16.21
C LEU A 95 -16.53 22.82 -15.82
N LEU A 96 -16.69 21.50 -15.94
CA LEU A 96 -17.88 20.77 -15.51
C LEU A 96 -18.12 20.97 -14.02
N ASP A 97 -17.09 20.85 -13.19
CA ASP A 97 -17.19 21.07 -11.75
C ASP A 97 -17.66 22.49 -11.41
N GLY A 98 -17.10 23.50 -12.08
CA GLY A 98 -17.59 24.88 -11.94
C GLY A 98 -19.02 25.06 -12.43
N LYS A 99 -19.45 24.33 -13.46
CA LYS A 99 -20.84 24.36 -13.97
C LYS A 99 -21.82 23.65 -13.03
N LEU A 100 -21.43 22.51 -12.46
CA LEU A 100 -22.21 21.83 -11.43
C LEU A 100 -22.31 22.68 -10.17
N GLN A 101 -21.22 23.34 -9.78
CA GLN A 101 -21.26 24.31 -8.68
C GLN A 101 -22.19 25.50 -9.01
N GLN A 102 -22.21 25.98 -10.26
CA GLN A 102 -23.15 27.01 -10.72
C GLN A 102 -24.61 26.54 -10.71
N GLU A 103 -24.86 25.28 -11.10
CA GLU A 103 -26.17 24.60 -11.08
C GLU A 103 -26.65 24.31 -9.65
N GLU A 104 -25.77 23.87 -8.75
CA GLU A 104 -26.05 23.68 -7.31
C GLU A 104 -26.19 25.02 -6.59
N SER A 105 -25.58 26.08 -7.11
CA SER A 105 -25.82 27.46 -6.69
C SER A 105 -27.06 28.10 -7.35
N SER A 106 -27.67 27.44 -8.34
CA SER A 106 -29.08 27.70 -8.68
C SER A 106 -29.96 27.03 -7.63
N PRO A 107 -30.97 27.72 -7.09
CA PRO A 107 -31.47 27.42 -5.76
C PRO A 107 -32.40 26.21 -5.75
N ALA A 108 -31.84 25.01 -5.64
CA ALA A 108 -32.44 23.97 -4.81
C ALA A 108 -31.70 23.99 -3.47
N LYS A 109 -32.17 24.82 -2.54
CA LYS A 109 -31.55 24.99 -1.21
C LYS A 109 -31.37 23.62 -0.55
N LEU A 110 -30.12 23.20 -0.33
CA LEU A 110 -29.80 22.09 0.58
C LEU A 110 -30.20 22.54 1.98
N VAL A 111 -31.33 22.06 2.47
CA VAL A 111 -31.88 22.39 3.78
C VAL A 111 -31.64 21.22 4.71
N PHE A 112 -30.98 21.48 5.83
CA PHE A 112 -30.79 20.55 6.93
C PHE A 112 -31.92 20.72 7.95
N PRO A 113 -32.76 19.70 8.17
CA PRO A 113 -33.74 19.72 9.24
C PRO A 113 -33.00 19.60 10.58
N MET A 114 -33.26 20.52 11.52
CA MET A 114 -32.56 20.49 12.81
C MET A 114 -32.97 19.30 13.69
N LEU A 115 -34.08 18.64 13.38
CA LEU A 115 -34.49 17.38 14.02
C LEU A 115 -33.50 16.24 13.76
N ASP A 116 -32.82 16.24 12.61
CA ASP A 116 -31.85 15.23 12.23
C ASP A 116 -30.86 15.80 11.22
N SER A 117 -29.62 16.04 11.66
CA SER A 117 -28.54 16.45 10.77
C SER A 117 -27.20 15.83 11.16
N LEU A 118 -26.39 15.53 10.15
CA LEU A 118 -25.03 15.03 10.30
C LEU A 118 -24.03 16.18 10.13
N ALA A 119 -23.12 16.34 11.08
CA ALA A 119 -22.05 17.34 11.03
C ALA A 119 -20.67 16.67 11.02
N PHE A 120 -19.76 17.17 10.20
CA PHE A 120 -18.37 16.72 10.19
C PHE A 120 -17.56 17.52 11.22
N LEU A 121 -17.15 16.84 12.30
CA LEU A 121 -16.48 17.41 13.47
C LEU A 121 -15.33 16.47 13.92
N PRO A 122 -14.13 16.54 13.30
CA PRO A 122 -12.96 15.72 13.68
C PRO A 122 -12.49 15.90 15.11
N ALA A 123 -12.56 17.13 15.58
CA ALA A 123 -12.46 17.50 16.97
C ALA A 123 -13.48 18.60 17.21
N LEU A 124 -13.87 18.81 18.46
CA LEU A 124 -14.68 19.95 18.87
C LEU A 124 -13.84 21.25 18.85
N GLY A 125 -13.20 21.56 17.74
CA GLY A 125 -12.46 22.81 17.55
C GLY A 125 -13.35 23.93 17.01
N ASP A 126 -12.98 25.18 17.29
CA ASP A 126 -13.74 26.36 16.85
C ASP A 126 -13.89 26.42 15.33
N ALA A 127 -12.85 26.05 14.58
CA ALA A 127 -12.88 26.01 13.12
C ALA A 127 -13.93 25.03 12.58
N ALA A 128 -14.04 23.84 13.19
CA ALA A 128 -15.00 22.83 12.76
C ALA A 128 -16.44 23.26 13.09
N LEU A 129 -16.68 23.80 14.27
CA LEU A 129 -18.00 24.30 14.66
C LEU A 129 -18.46 25.47 13.78
N ARG A 130 -17.56 26.41 13.49
CA ARG A 130 -17.87 27.62 12.72
C ARG A 130 -18.20 27.34 11.24
N VAL A 131 -17.58 26.34 10.63
CA VAL A 131 -17.90 25.90 9.26
C VAL A 131 -19.27 25.21 9.19
N ASN A 132 -19.76 24.66 10.31
CA ASN A 132 -21.01 23.91 10.38
C ASN A 132 -22.20 24.74 10.91
N CYS A 133 -22.06 26.04 11.17
CA CYS A 133 -23.13 26.92 11.64
C CYS A 133 -23.14 28.27 10.90
N ARG A 134 -24.22 29.06 11.05
CA ARG A 134 -24.25 30.45 10.54
C ARG A 134 -23.27 31.33 11.32
N ASP A 135 -22.66 32.30 10.63
CA ASP A 135 -21.81 33.32 11.29
C ASP A 135 -22.58 34.14 12.35
N GLU A 136 -23.87 34.35 12.14
CA GLU A 136 -24.77 35.03 13.08
C GLU A 136 -24.96 34.22 14.37
N ASP A 137 -25.18 32.91 14.24
CA ASP A 137 -25.31 31.98 15.37
C ASP A 137 -23.99 31.94 16.15
N TRP A 138 -22.84 31.87 15.46
CA TRP A 138 -21.52 31.88 16.08
C TRP A 138 -21.28 33.13 16.93
N LYS A 139 -21.65 34.31 16.43
CA LYS A 139 -21.56 35.58 17.17
C LYS A 139 -22.53 35.66 18.34
N ALA A 140 -23.71 35.05 18.21
CA ALA A 140 -24.74 35.06 19.25
C ALA A 140 -24.40 34.15 20.44
N ILE A 141 -23.62 33.08 20.23
CA ILE A 141 -23.18 32.17 21.29
C ILE A 141 -22.47 32.88 22.43
N ALA A 142 -21.59 33.84 22.14
CA ALA A 142 -20.85 34.59 23.15
C ALA A 142 -21.76 35.42 24.08
N LYS A 143 -23.02 35.64 23.68
CA LYS A 143 -24.03 36.40 24.43
C LYS A 143 -25.07 35.50 25.07
N LEU A 144 -24.95 34.17 24.93
CA LEU A 144 -25.87 33.25 25.57
C LEU A 144 -25.56 33.18 27.07
N PRO A 145 -26.56 33.36 27.95
CA PRO A 145 -26.38 33.02 29.35
C PRO A 145 -26.12 31.51 29.45
N GLU A 146 -25.05 31.10 30.12
CA GLU A 146 -24.69 29.69 30.36
C GLU A 146 -25.87 28.91 30.96
N ARG A 147 -26.67 28.26 30.10
CA ARG A 147 -27.87 27.50 30.50
C ARG A 147 -28.00 26.20 29.73
N VAL A 148 -26.87 25.63 29.29
CA VAL A 148 -26.85 24.27 28.75
C VAL A 148 -26.63 23.31 29.93
N VAL A 149 -27.59 22.43 30.16
CA VAL A 149 -27.52 21.37 31.17
C VAL A 149 -27.34 20.04 30.43
N VAL A 150 -26.25 19.32 30.72
CA VAL A 150 -26.02 17.97 30.20
C VAL A 150 -26.80 16.98 31.08
N LYS A 151 -27.79 16.29 30.52
CA LYS A 151 -28.63 15.29 31.22
C LYS A 151 -27.99 13.92 31.24
N GLN A 152 -27.42 13.52 30.10
CA GLN A 152 -26.79 12.23 29.90
C GLN A 152 -25.57 12.41 29.01
N ALA A 153 -24.48 11.71 29.33
CA ALA A 153 -23.24 11.70 28.56
C ALA A 153 -22.56 10.34 28.77
N LEU A 154 -22.89 9.36 27.92
CA LEU A 154 -22.41 7.97 28.04
C LEU A 154 -22.32 7.34 26.64
N ASP A 155 -21.34 6.48 26.40
CA ASP A 155 -21.14 5.69 25.18
C ASP A 155 -21.11 6.50 23.88
N GLY A 156 -20.46 7.66 23.91
CA GLY A 156 -20.40 8.57 22.76
C GLY A 156 -21.73 9.25 22.43
N TYR A 157 -22.71 9.16 23.33
CA TYR A 157 -23.99 9.86 23.26
C TYR A 157 -24.08 10.95 24.32
N ALA A 158 -24.67 12.09 23.98
CA ALA A 158 -24.99 13.15 24.93
C ALA A 158 -26.38 13.74 24.69
N GLU A 159 -27.15 13.93 25.76
CA GLU A 159 -28.40 14.68 25.76
C GLU A 159 -28.26 15.96 26.60
N CYS A 160 -28.59 17.09 26.00
CA CYS A 160 -28.47 18.42 26.61
C CYS A 160 -29.81 19.15 26.55
N GLU A 161 -30.10 19.96 27.58
CA GLU A 161 -31.21 20.89 27.61
C GLU A 161 -30.69 22.33 27.61
N LEU A 162 -31.27 23.19 26.77
CA LEU A 162 -30.96 24.62 26.71
C LEU A 162 -32.24 25.43 26.75
N THR A 163 -32.34 26.37 27.71
CA THR A 163 -33.42 27.35 27.71
C THR A 163 -32.98 28.62 26.99
N TYR A 164 -33.54 28.88 25.80
CA TYR A 164 -33.27 30.09 25.02
C TYR A 164 -34.56 30.87 24.78
N LYS A 165 -34.55 32.18 25.04
CA LYS A 165 -35.73 33.07 24.94
C LYS A 165 -37.01 32.55 25.67
N LYS A 166 -36.83 31.91 26.84
CA LYS A 166 -37.88 31.27 27.67
C LYS A 166 -38.47 29.97 27.08
N THR A 167 -37.87 29.41 26.04
CA THR A 167 -38.28 28.11 25.46
C THR A 167 -37.19 27.06 25.74
N PRO A 168 -37.56 25.87 26.25
CA PRO A 168 -36.62 24.76 26.41
C PRO A 168 -36.40 24.03 25.08
N TYR A 169 -35.14 23.75 24.76
CA TYR A 169 -34.74 22.95 23.62
C TYR A 169 -33.95 21.72 24.10
N THR A 170 -34.28 20.55 23.57
CA THR A 170 -33.55 19.31 23.82
C THR A 170 -32.66 19.02 22.63
N ILE A 171 -31.39 18.76 22.91
CA ILE A 171 -30.35 18.50 21.91
C ILE A 171 -29.77 17.11 22.19
N ARG A 172 -29.73 16.25 21.18
CA ARG A 172 -29.04 14.95 21.27
C ARG A 172 -27.90 14.90 20.28
N LEU A 173 -26.76 14.42 20.75
CA LEU A 173 -25.51 14.35 20.02
C LEU A 173 -24.98 12.92 20.10
N THR A 174 -24.63 12.31 18.98
CA THR A 174 -24.07 10.95 18.94
C THR A 174 -22.83 10.93 18.05
N GLY A 175 -21.69 10.55 18.60
CA GLY A 175 -20.48 10.31 17.82
C GLY A 175 -20.67 9.11 16.89
N LYS A 176 -20.25 9.23 15.63
CA LYS A 176 -20.23 8.18 14.61
C LYS A 176 -18.81 8.00 14.08
N GLU A 177 -18.62 6.96 13.26
CA GLU A 177 -17.33 6.69 12.63
C GLU A 177 -16.84 7.84 11.73
N LYS A 178 -15.52 8.00 11.62
CA LYS A 178 -14.84 8.96 10.71
C LYS A 178 -15.26 10.42 10.92
N ASP A 179 -15.11 10.91 12.15
CA ASP A 179 -15.24 12.35 12.46
C ASP A 179 -16.65 12.92 12.23
N MET A 180 -17.67 12.07 12.21
CA MET A 180 -19.06 12.48 12.00
C MET A 180 -19.82 12.48 13.32
N VAL A 181 -20.63 13.51 13.56
CA VAL A 181 -21.52 13.60 14.71
C VAL A 181 -22.94 13.74 14.22
N HIS A 182 -23.79 12.81 14.64
CA HIS A 182 -25.23 12.91 14.43
C HIS A 182 -25.81 13.86 15.46
N THR A 183 -26.61 14.82 15.02
CA THR A 183 -27.14 15.89 15.88
C THR A 183 -28.64 16.07 15.66
N SER A 184 -29.38 16.22 16.75
CA SER A 184 -30.80 16.53 16.74
C SER A 184 -31.10 17.68 17.70
N CYS A 185 -32.06 18.53 17.34
CA CYS A 185 -32.52 19.64 18.16
C CYS A 185 -34.01 19.87 17.93
N THR A 186 -34.76 20.11 19.01
CA THR A 186 -36.21 20.36 18.96
C THR A 186 -36.61 21.75 18.46
N CYS A 187 -35.69 22.53 17.86
CA CYS A 187 -36.02 23.87 17.36
C CYS A 187 -36.83 23.86 16.05
N ASN A 188 -36.90 22.70 15.39
CA ASN A 188 -37.65 22.49 14.14
C ASN A 188 -37.27 23.46 13.00
N GLU A 189 -36.08 24.06 13.08
CA GLU A 189 -35.55 24.94 12.04
C GLU A 189 -35.04 24.11 10.85
N ASN A 190 -35.06 24.75 9.69
CA ASN A 190 -34.60 24.22 8.42
C ASN A 190 -33.52 25.17 7.90
N LEU A 191 -32.25 24.80 8.09
CA LEU A 191 -31.11 25.69 7.87
C LEU A 191 -30.25 25.23 6.71
N LEU A 192 -29.44 26.14 6.15
CA LEU A 192 -28.42 25.78 5.15
C LEU A 192 -27.15 25.20 5.78
N TYR A 193 -27.09 25.13 7.11
CA TYR A 193 -25.98 24.63 7.89
C TYR A 193 -26.47 23.52 8.83
N PRO A 194 -25.66 22.48 9.10
CA PRO A 194 -26.11 21.34 9.88
C PRO A 194 -26.27 21.65 11.37
N LEU A 195 -25.69 22.73 11.91
CA LEU A 195 -25.82 23.12 13.31
C LEU A 195 -26.58 24.45 13.47
N CYS A 196 -27.65 24.43 14.26
CA CYS A 196 -28.28 25.64 14.80
C CYS A 196 -27.54 26.12 16.06
N LEU A 197 -27.85 27.35 16.51
CA LEU A 197 -27.31 27.95 17.73
C LEU A 197 -27.35 27.00 18.95
N HIS A 198 -28.44 26.25 19.14
CA HIS A 198 -28.59 25.35 20.28
C HIS A 198 -27.62 24.15 20.22
N LYS A 199 -27.42 23.57 19.03
CA LYS A 199 -26.50 22.45 18.81
C LYS A 199 -25.06 22.88 19.07
N VAL A 200 -24.67 24.07 18.60
CA VAL A 200 -23.32 24.59 18.83
C VAL A 200 -23.10 24.86 20.33
N ALA A 201 -24.07 25.46 21.02
CA ALA A 201 -24.00 25.66 22.46
C ALA A 201 -23.85 24.33 23.23
N ALA A 202 -24.58 23.29 22.84
CA ALA A 202 -24.45 21.96 23.43
C ALA A 202 -23.06 21.34 23.18
N LEU A 203 -22.55 21.40 21.94
CA LEU A 203 -21.22 20.91 21.58
C LEU A 203 -20.10 21.63 22.34
N LEU A 204 -20.23 22.94 22.55
CA LEU A 204 -19.30 23.71 23.37
C LEU A 204 -19.34 23.29 24.84
N LYS A 205 -20.53 23.00 25.40
CA LYS A 205 -20.65 22.51 26.78
C LYS A 205 -20.05 21.12 26.95
N ILE A 206 -20.28 20.23 25.99
CA ILE A 206 -19.67 18.89 25.96
C ILE A 206 -18.15 18.99 25.84
N ARG A 207 -17.62 19.90 25.01
CA ARG A 207 -16.19 20.17 24.92
C ARG A 207 -15.58 20.67 26.23
N GLU A 208 -16.29 21.54 26.95
CA GLU A 208 -15.83 22.06 28.23
C GLU A 208 -15.68 20.94 29.27
N GLN A 209 -16.61 19.98 29.28
CA GLN A 209 -16.62 18.88 30.25
C GLN A 209 -15.68 17.72 29.89
N PHE A 210 -15.60 17.34 28.61
CA PHE A 210 -14.91 16.13 28.14
C PHE A 210 -13.78 16.43 27.15
N GLY A 211 -13.40 17.69 26.97
CA GLY A 211 -12.30 18.08 26.08
C GLY A 211 -12.63 18.02 24.58
N PRO A 212 -11.62 18.25 23.71
CA PRO A 212 -11.81 18.35 22.26
C PRO A 212 -12.26 17.04 21.59
N ASN A 213 -11.96 15.89 22.21
CA ASN A 213 -12.32 14.55 21.75
C ASN A 213 -13.44 13.92 22.59
N ALA A 214 -14.38 14.74 23.07
CA ALA A 214 -15.43 14.35 24.01
C ALA A 214 -16.13 13.01 23.67
N PHE A 215 -16.51 12.80 22.41
CA PHE A 215 -17.20 11.58 21.99
C PHE A 215 -16.32 10.33 22.06
N ALA A 216 -15.00 10.46 21.89
CA ALA A 216 -14.06 9.37 22.12
C ALA A 216 -13.86 9.11 23.62
N MET A 217 -13.85 10.16 24.46
CA MET A 217 -13.74 10.00 25.91
C MET A 217 -14.99 9.34 26.53
N MET A 218 -16.17 9.60 25.98
CA MET A 218 -17.43 8.99 26.44
C MET A 218 -17.63 7.55 25.95
N ARG A 219 -16.85 7.07 24.97
CA ARG A 219 -17.06 5.75 24.33
C ARG A 219 -16.68 4.60 25.27
N ASP A 220 -17.45 3.51 25.24
CA ASP A 220 -17.02 2.26 25.85
C ASP A 220 -15.83 1.67 25.08
N TRP A 221 -14.70 1.57 25.79
CA TRP A 221 -13.44 1.04 25.26
C TRP A 221 -13.20 -0.44 25.61
N THR A 222 -14.19 -1.15 26.15
CA THR A 222 -14.00 -2.52 26.67
C THR A 222 -13.47 -3.47 25.59
N GLU A 223 -13.96 -3.38 24.35
CA GLU A 223 -13.45 -4.20 23.23
C GLU A 223 -12.05 -3.80 22.79
N ASP A 224 -11.75 -2.51 22.74
CA ASP A 224 -10.43 -2.01 22.38
C ASP A 224 -9.38 -2.40 23.44
N LYS A 225 -9.74 -2.33 24.73
CA LYS A 225 -8.91 -2.83 25.83
C LYS A 225 -8.67 -4.33 25.69
N ARG A 226 -9.71 -5.13 25.42
CA ARG A 226 -9.57 -6.57 25.15
C ARG A 226 -8.58 -6.84 24.02
N ARG A 227 -8.72 -6.13 22.89
CA ARG A 227 -7.83 -6.30 21.74
C ARG A 227 -6.38 -5.93 22.06
N LEU A 228 -6.16 -4.80 22.73
CA LEU A 228 -4.81 -4.34 23.09
C LEU A 228 -4.13 -5.24 24.12
N LEU A 229 -4.86 -5.75 25.11
CA LEU A 229 -4.34 -6.69 26.11
C LEU A 229 -4.05 -8.07 25.50
N ALA A 230 -4.89 -8.52 24.55
CA ALA A 230 -4.72 -9.81 23.89
C ALA A 230 -3.37 -9.92 23.13
N GLU A 231 -2.82 -8.81 22.63
CA GLU A 231 -1.47 -8.80 22.03
C GLU A 231 -0.37 -9.25 23.01
N TYR A 232 -0.61 -9.10 24.31
CA TYR A 232 0.29 -9.52 25.39
C TYR A 232 -0.22 -10.79 26.11
N GLY A 233 -1.32 -11.39 25.66
CA GLY A 233 -1.93 -12.57 26.28
C GLY A 233 -2.75 -12.29 27.54
N TYR A 234 -3.17 -11.05 27.76
CA TYR A 234 -4.00 -10.65 28.90
C TYR A 234 -5.44 -10.37 28.50
N SER A 235 -6.33 -10.47 29.47
CA SER A 235 -7.74 -10.09 29.41
C SER A 235 -8.05 -8.97 30.42
N PRO A 236 -9.17 -8.24 30.27
CA PRO A 236 -9.59 -7.23 31.24
C PRO A 236 -9.89 -7.77 32.63
N ASP A 237 -10.12 -9.08 32.74
CA ASP A 237 -10.45 -9.75 34.00
C ASP A 237 -9.18 -10.17 34.78
N ASP A 238 -7.99 -10.02 34.18
CA ASP A 238 -6.71 -10.32 34.81
C ASP A 238 -6.22 -9.19 35.74
N ASP A 239 -5.26 -9.49 36.63
CA ASP A 239 -4.60 -8.45 37.43
C ASP A 239 -3.62 -7.64 36.57
N LEU A 240 -4.10 -6.48 36.13
CA LEU A 240 -3.37 -5.51 35.30
C LEU A 240 -2.53 -4.52 36.13
N LYS A 241 -2.63 -4.55 37.47
CA LYS A 241 -2.02 -3.53 38.34
C LYS A 241 -0.50 -3.54 38.20
N GLY A 242 0.05 -2.37 37.87
CA GLY A 242 1.50 -2.21 37.69
C GLY A 242 2.05 -2.77 36.37
N LYS A 243 1.21 -3.39 35.52
CA LYS A 243 1.62 -3.98 34.24
C LYS A 243 1.19 -3.13 33.05
N PHE A 244 -0.05 -2.65 33.05
CA PHE A 244 -0.64 -1.89 31.96
C PHE A 244 -1.37 -0.65 32.48
N ASP A 245 -1.44 0.37 31.65
CA ASP A 245 -2.21 1.60 31.85
C ASP A 245 -2.81 2.01 30.50
N PHE A 246 -3.83 2.87 30.49
CA PHE A 246 -4.53 3.23 29.25
C PHE A 246 -4.69 4.73 29.12
N ARG A 247 -4.42 5.27 27.92
CA ARG A 247 -4.58 6.69 27.62
C ARG A 247 -5.22 6.89 26.26
N VAL A 248 -6.17 7.80 26.15
CA VAL A 248 -6.72 8.21 24.84
C VAL A 248 -5.76 9.22 24.21
N ASN A 249 -5.33 8.97 22.96
CA ASN A 249 -4.43 9.86 22.25
C ASN A 249 -5.15 11.14 21.79
N ASP A 250 -4.72 12.30 22.27
CA ASP A 250 -5.34 13.60 21.97
C ASP A 250 -5.35 13.97 20.48
N LYS A 251 -4.45 13.42 19.66
CA LYS A 251 -4.34 13.72 18.22
C LYS A 251 -5.14 12.77 17.33
N LYS A 252 -5.42 11.56 17.80
CA LYS A 252 -6.07 10.50 17.00
C LYS A 252 -7.42 10.05 17.56
N GLY A 253 -7.73 10.37 18.82
CA GLY A 253 -8.94 9.91 19.49
C GLY A 253 -9.00 8.40 19.73
N GLU A 254 -7.86 7.68 19.61
CA GLU A 254 -7.76 6.22 19.78
C GLU A 254 -7.24 5.88 21.19
N LEU A 255 -7.67 4.75 21.75
CA LEU A 255 -7.12 4.24 23.01
C LEU A 255 -5.73 3.62 22.78
N GLU A 256 -4.75 4.10 23.53
CA GLU A 256 -3.39 3.55 23.60
C GLU A 256 -3.19 2.79 24.91
N LEU A 257 -2.58 1.61 24.82
CA LEU A 257 -2.10 0.85 25.98
C LEU A 257 -0.66 1.28 26.28
N VAL A 258 -0.42 1.68 27.52
CA VAL A 258 0.86 2.11 28.07
C VAL A 258 1.42 0.99 28.93
N LEU A 259 2.60 0.49 28.59
CA LEU A 259 3.29 -0.55 29.36
C LEU A 259 3.90 0.07 30.63
N LYS A 260 3.59 -0.50 31.80
CA LYS A 260 4.23 -0.14 33.08
C LYS A 260 5.34 -1.13 33.44
N ASP A 261 5.17 -2.40 33.07
CA ASP A 261 6.18 -3.44 33.23
C ASP A 261 6.90 -3.67 31.90
N ALA A 262 8.14 -3.19 31.81
CA ALA A 262 8.98 -3.27 30.61
C ALA A 262 9.42 -4.71 30.23
N SER A 263 9.20 -5.70 31.11
CA SER A 263 9.55 -7.10 30.85
C SER A 263 8.49 -7.87 30.05
N LEU A 264 7.30 -7.28 29.86
CA LEU A 264 6.21 -7.90 29.11
C LEU A 264 6.38 -7.66 27.61
N HIS A 265 6.45 -8.75 26.85
CA HIS A 265 6.56 -8.72 25.39
C HIS A 265 5.26 -9.20 24.74
N LYS A 266 4.98 -8.72 23.53
CA LYS A 266 3.84 -9.19 22.73
C LYS A 266 4.02 -10.66 22.36
N LEU A 267 2.92 -11.40 22.23
CA LEU A 267 2.93 -12.84 21.88
C LEU A 267 3.57 -13.13 20.52
N ASN A 268 3.59 -12.15 19.62
CA ASN A 268 4.23 -12.23 18.31
C ASN A 268 5.61 -11.54 18.27
N ALA A 269 6.24 -11.31 19.42
CA ALA A 269 7.59 -10.76 19.47
C ALA A 269 8.59 -11.67 18.74
N ASP A 270 9.47 -11.04 17.96
CA ASP A 270 10.56 -11.74 17.29
C ASP A 270 11.63 -12.12 18.32
N TRP A 271 11.48 -13.31 18.90
CA TRP A 271 12.38 -13.86 19.89
C TRP A 271 13.80 -14.08 19.35
N GLN A 272 13.99 -14.20 18.03
CA GLN A 272 15.32 -14.29 17.41
C GLN A 272 16.04 -12.94 17.46
N ALA A 273 15.35 -11.84 17.16
CA ALA A 273 15.91 -10.50 17.25
C ALA A 273 16.33 -10.13 18.69
N LEU A 274 15.51 -10.49 19.69
CA LEU A 274 15.83 -10.30 21.11
C LEU A 274 17.00 -11.20 21.56
N GLY A 275 17.02 -12.46 21.11
CA GLY A 275 18.13 -13.38 21.36
C GLY A 275 19.46 -12.87 20.80
N HIS A 276 19.46 -12.30 19.58
CA HIS A 276 20.65 -11.70 18.98
C HIS A 276 21.14 -10.44 19.71
N ALA A 277 20.22 -9.66 20.29
CA ALA A 277 20.56 -8.46 21.06
C ALA A 277 21.10 -8.78 22.47
N LEU A 278 20.60 -9.86 23.10
CA LEU A 278 20.97 -10.25 24.47
C LEU A 278 22.20 -11.16 24.53
N LEU A 279 22.40 -12.03 23.53
CA LEU A 279 23.45 -13.05 23.50
C LEU A 279 24.68 -12.59 22.70
N GLY A 280 25.10 -11.33 22.88
CA GLY A 280 26.19 -10.69 22.14
C GLY A 280 27.29 -11.64 21.65
N ARG A 281 27.70 -11.48 20.38
CA ARG A 281 28.80 -12.24 19.79
C ARG A 281 30.05 -12.15 20.67
N ALA A 282 30.73 -13.29 20.83
CA ALA A 282 32.04 -13.37 21.45
C ALA A 282 33.01 -12.35 20.82
N ASP A 283 33.46 -11.41 21.65
CA ASP A 283 34.39 -10.35 21.28
C ASP A 283 35.77 -10.92 20.91
N GLY A 284 36.21 -10.60 19.70
CA GLY A 284 37.60 -10.63 19.30
C GLY A 284 38.19 -9.22 19.33
N ALA A 285 38.92 -8.93 20.41
CA ALA A 285 40.00 -7.95 20.60
C ALA A 285 39.85 -6.51 20.03
N ALA A 286 39.88 -5.56 20.96
CA ALA A 286 40.11 -4.14 20.72
C ALA A 286 41.57 -3.84 20.29
N ALA A 287 41.73 -2.86 19.39
CA ALA A 287 42.91 -2.01 19.31
C ALA A 287 42.54 -0.59 18.83
N ALA A 288 43.20 0.40 19.43
CA ALA A 288 42.92 1.84 19.38
C ALA A 288 43.29 2.51 18.02
N PRO A 289 42.91 3.79 17.80
CA PRO A 289 42.75 4.36 16.46
C PRO A 289 44.06 4.93 15.90
N VAL A 290 44.30 4.70 14.61
CA VAL A 290 45.24 5.53 13.82
C VAL A 290 44.42 6.40 12.88
N VAL A 291 44.42 7.72 13.12
CA VAL A 291 43.86 8.71 12.19
C VAL A 291 44.67 8.70 10.91
N THR A 292 44.01 8.43 9.79
CA THR A 292 44.44 8.91 8.48
C THR A 292 43.17 9.33 7.75
N LYS A 293 43.13 10.60 7.32
CA LYS A 293 42.12 11.16 6.44
C LYS A 293 42.14 10.35 5.14
N ALA A 294 41.22 9.40 5.01
CA ALA A 294 40.89 8.81 3.72
C ALA A 294 39.82 9.69 3.08
N GLU A 295 40.10 10.12 1.86
CA GLU A 295 39.23 10.99 1.07
C GLU A 295 37.82 10.40 0.97
N ASP A 296 36.86 11.25 1.32
CA ASP A 296 35.45 10.93 1.53
C ASP A 296 34.75 10.77 0.16
N THR A 297 35.14 9.73 -0.59
CA THR A 297 34.58 9.43 -1.90
C THR A 297 33.14 8.93 -1.74
N GLN A 298 32.19 9.63 -2.37
CA GLN A 298 30.82 9.16 -2.46
C GLN A 298 30.79 7.86 -3.27
N HIS A 299 30.20 6.82 -2.69
CA HIS A 299 30.00 5.53 -3.34
C HIS A 299 28.58 5.40 -3.87
N LEU A 300 28.44 4.83 -5.06
CA LEU A 300 27.17 4.31 -5.57
C LEU A 300 26.92 2.93 -4.98
N ILE A 301 25.72 2.73 -4.42
CA ILE A 301 25.23 1.46 -3.89
C ILE A 301 23.83 1.19 -4.41
N TYR A 302 23.36 -0.05 -4.30
CA TYR A 302 22.03 -0.45 -4.75
C TYR A 302 21.21 -1.01 -3.60
N ALA A 303 20.07 -0.39 -3.34
CA ALA A 303 19.09 -0.90 -2.38
C ALA A 303 18.01 -1.71 -3.11
N LEU A 304 17.70 -2.89 -2.59
CA LEU A 304 16.71 -3.82 -3.10
C LEU A 304 15.57 -3.89 -2.08
N GLU A 305 14.36 -3.54 -2.52
CA GLU A 305 13.15 -3.68 -1.72
C GLU A 305 12.33 -4.87 -2.25
N CYS A 306 12.02 -5.81 -1.37
CA CYS A 306 11.41 -7.10 -1.74
C CYS A 306 9.92 -7.13 -1.40
N ALA A 307 9.06 -7.25 -2.42
CA ALA A 307 7.59 -7.21 -2.28
C ALA A 307 6.98 -8.53 -1.79
N GLY A 308 7.74 -9.62 -1.79
CA GLY A 308 7.34 -10.91 -1.22
C GLY A 308 6.87 -11.90 -2.27
N PRO A 309 6.48 -13.11 -1.85
CA PRO A 309 6.18 -14.21 -2.78
C PRO A 309 5.02 -13.89 -3.72
N LEU A 310 4.09 -13.03 -3.30
CA LEU A 310 2.93 -12.58 -4.07
C LEU A 310 3.10 -11.17 -4.65
N GLY A 311 4.31 -10.62 -4.60
CA GLY A 311 4.61 -9.29 -5.13
C GLY A 311 4.94 -9.35 -6.62
N LEU A 312 4.40 -8.41 -7.38
CA LEU A 312 4.72 -8.16 -8.79
C LEU A 312 4.70 -6.63 -9.06
N PRO A 313 5.84 -6.01 -9.44
CA PRO A 313 7.17 -6.58 -9.43
C PRO A 313 7.55 -7.01 -8.00
N GLY A 314 8.19 -8.17 -7.90
CA GLY A 314 8.64 -8.79 -6.68
C GLY A 314 9.86 -8.11 -6.06
N LEU A 315 10.61 -7.33 -6.85
CA LEU A 315 11.78 -6.59 -6.41
C LEU A 315 11.82 -5.19 -7.02
N LYS A 316 12.18 -4.20 -6.21
CA LYS A 316 12.43 -2.83 -6.64
C LYS A 316 13.89 -2.45 -6.38
N LEU A 317 14.56 -1.93 -7.40
CA LEU A 317 15.92 -1.43 -7.32
C LEU A 317 15.94 0.09 -7.12
N THR A 318 16.58 0.56 -6.05
CA THR A 318 16.82 1.99 -5.83
C THR A 318 18.33 2.27 -5.76
N PRO A 319 18.89 3.02 -6.72
CA PRO A 319 20.29 3.45 -6.67
C PRO A 319 20.45 4.55 -5.61
N LEU A 320 21.40 4.36 -4.70
CA LEU A 320 21.71 5.31 -3.63
C LEU A 320 23.16 5.74 -3.70
N THR A 321 23.44 6.92 -3.18
CA THR A 321 24.81 7.38 -2.90
C THR A 321 25.00 7.48 -1.40
N CYS A 322 26.19 7.10 -0.94
CA CYS A 322 26.55 7.24 0.47
C CYS A 322 28.06 7.40 0.62
N ARG A 323 28.47 7.87 1.79
CA ARG A 323 29.87 7.82 2.24
C ARG A 323 30.02 6.64 3.19
N ILE A 324 30.96 5.75 2.92
CA ILE A 324 31.19 4.55 3.72
C ILE A 324 32.47 4.76 4.50
N ASN A 325 32.38 4.72 5.82
CA ASN A 325 33.57 4.75 6.65
C ASN A 325 34.33 3.41 6.47
N PRO A 326 35.58 3.42 5.96
CA PRO A 326 36.32 2.20 5.64
C PRO A 326 36.66 1.35 6.87
N LYS A 327 36.62 1.91 8.08
CA LYS A 327 36.97 1.19 9.32
C LYS A 327 35.77 0.62 10.05
N THR A 328 34.64 1.34 10.04
CA THR A 328 33.43 0.94 10.78
C THR A 328 32.35 0.36 9.86
N GLY A 329 32.49 0.48 8.54
CA GLY A 329 31.46 0.12 7.57
C GLY A 329 30.22 1.02 7.62
N LYS A 330 30.17 2.01 8.53
CA LYS A 330 29.01 2.86 8.75
C LYS A 330 28.78 3.78 7.55
N MET A 331 27.56 3.78 7.05
CA MET A 331 27.12 4.68 5.98
C MET A 331 26.68 6.04 6.55
N THR A 332 27.10 7.12 5.91
CA THR A 332 26.60 8.47 6.16
C THR A 332 26.16 9.11 4.85
N TYR A 333 25.32 10.15 4.93
CA TYR A 333 24.81 10.88 3.76
C TYR A 333 24.13 9.99 2.71
N VAL A 334 23.34 9.00 3.14
CA VAL A 334 22.59 8.13 2.22
C VAL A 334 21.51 8.95 1.50
N ARG A 335 21.57 9.02 0.17
CA ARG A 335 20.63 9.77 -0.67
C ARG A 335 20.27 8.97 -1.90
N GLN A 336 19.05 9.14 -2.41
CA GLN A 336 18.69 8.56 -3.69
C GLN A 336 19.41 9.30 -4.80
N LEU A 337 19.89 8.57 -5.81
CA LEU A 337 20.61 9.16 -6.95
C LEU A 337 19.78 10.24 -7.66
N ALA A 338 18.46 10.03 -7.79
CA ALA A 338 17.53 10.97 -8.41
C ALA A 338 17.33 12.29 -7.63
N GLN A 339 17.73 12.35 -6.36
CA GLN A 339 17.59 13.53 -5.51
C GLN A 339 18.84 14.42 -5.49
N LEU A 340 19.92 13.99 -6.17
CA LEU A 340 21.17 14.73 -6.20
C LEU A 340 21.16 15.80 -7.28
N GLN A 341 21.73 16.95 -6.97
CA GLN A 341 22.06 17.96 -7.96
C GLN A 341 23.17 17.45 -8.87
N ALA A 342 23.19 17.89 -10.13
CA ALA A 342 24.15 17.44 -11.14
C ALA A 342 25.62 17.53 -10.71
N ALA A 343 25.98 18.54 -9.90
CA ALA A 343 27.33 18.73 -9.37
C ALA A 343 27.78 17.67 -8.34
N ASN A 344 26.84 16.89 -7.79
CA ASN A 344 27.08 15.90 -6.73
C ASN A 344 26.80 14.46 -7.20
N LEU A 345 26.68 14.23 -8.51
CA LEU A 345 26.49 12.90 -9.07
C LEU A 345 27.83 12.14 -9.04
N PRO A 346 27.85 10.89 -8.53
CA PRO A 346 29.04 10.05 -8.64
C PRO A 346 29.29 9.70 -10.11
N VAL A 347 30.51 9.23 -10.42
CA VAL A 347 30.79 8.65 -11.73
C VAL A 347 29.93 7.39 -11.91
N VAL A 348 28.99 7.42 -12.86
CA VAL A 348 28.12 6.29 -13.20
C VAL A 348 28.70 5.61 -14.43
N GLY A 349 29.14 4.35 -14.29
CA GLY A 349 29.68 3.58 -15.40
C GLY A 349 28.60 3.09 -16.37
N PRO A 350 28.99 2.51 -17.52
CA PRO A 350 28.05 1.92 -18.48
C PRO A 350 27.21 0.77 -17.87
N GLU A 351 27.83 -0.08 -17.06
CA GLU A 351 27.14 -1.15 -16.33
C GLU A 351 26.13 -0.58 -15.33
N ASP A 352 26.53 0.45 -14.58
CA ASP A 352 25.68 1.06 -13.58
C ASP A 352 24.46 1.75 -14.22
N THR A 353 24.67 2.36 -15.39
CA THR A 353 23.60 2.94 -16.23
C THR A 353 22.62 1.86 -16.68
N ARG A 354 23.12 0.69 -17.10
CA ARG A 354 22.28 -0.45 -17.46
C ARG A 354 21.47 -0.93 -16.26
N ASN A 355 22.10 -1.10 -15.10
CA ASN A 355 21.42 -1.52 -13.87
C ASN A 355 20.32 -0.54 -13.45
N ILE A 356 20.60 0.77 -13.51
CA ILE A 356 19.61 1.82 -13.22
C ILE A 356 18.43 1.73 -14.18
N ARG A 357 18.69 1.52 -15.48
CA ARG A 357 17.64 1.35 -16.49
C ARG A 357 16.79 0.10 -16.22
N LEU A 358 17.42 -1.03 -15.88
CA LEU A 358 16.72 -2.26 -15.48
C LEU A 358 15.83 -2.03 -14.26
N GLY A 359 16.32 -1.27 -13.27
CA GLY A 359 15.51 -0.86 -12.11
C GLY A 359 14.27 -0.03 -12.49
N GLY A 360 14.37 0.83 -13.49
CA GLY A 360 13.22 1.57 -14.03
C GLY A 360 12.20 0.71 -14.78
N LEU A 361 12.65 -0.41 -15.36
CA LEU A 361 11.78 -1.40 -16.01
C LEU A 361 11.12 -2.34 -14.99
N LEU A 362 11.77 -2.61 -13.85
CA LEU A 362 11.22 -3.36 -12.71
C LEU A 362 10.23 -2.51 -11.89
N THR A 363 9.20 -2.00 -12.57
CA THR A 363 8.11 -1.19 -12.03
C THR A 363 6.79 -1.71 -12.55
N VAL A 364 5.68 -1.38 -11.88
CA VAL A 364 4.34 -1.76 -12.37
C VAL A 364 4.10 -1.17 -13.75
N GLU A 365 4.56 0.06 -13.98
CA GLU A 365 4.48 0.74 -15.28
C GLU A 365 5.30 0.01 -16.36
N GLY A 366 6.52 -0.43 -16.03
CA GLY A 366 7.37 -1.19 -16.95
C GLY A 366 6.75 -2.54 -17.33
N LEU A 367 6.18 -3.26 -16.36
CA LEU A 367 5.48 -4.51 -16.61
C LEU A 367 4.22 -4.31 -17.47
N ILE A 368 3.41 -3.28 -17.19
CA ILE A 368 2.20 -2.99 -17.99
C ILE A 368 2.58 -2.65 -19.42
N LYS A 369 3.65 -1.88 -19.65
CA LYS A 369 4.12 -1.56 -21.00
C LYS A 369 4.51 -2.81 -21.77
N HIS A 370 5.25 -3.74 -21.15
CA HIS A 370 5.58 -5.02 -21.77
C HIS A 370 4.33 -5.83 -22.12
N LEU A 371 3.36 -5.92 -21.20
CA LEU A 371 2.11 -6.63 -21.44
C LEU A 371 1.31 -6.05 -22.61
N GLN A 372 1.29 -4.72 -22.78
CA GLN A 372 0.67 -4.06 -23.93
C GLN A 372 1.33 -4.46 -25.25
N GLU A 373 2.67 -4.47 -25.28
CA GLU A 373 3.45 -4.87 -26.45
C GLU A 373 3.24 -6.36 -26.79
N ALA A 374 3.04 -7.20 -25.78
CA ALA A 374 2.67 -8.61 -25.91
C ALA A 374 1.19 -8.85 -26.30
N GLY A 375 0.39 -7.80 -26.51
CA GLY A 375 -1.00 -7.90 -26.95
C GLY A 375 -2.01 -8.11 -25.81
N HIS A 376 -1.60 -8.07 -24.55
CA HIS A 376 -2.51 -8.08 -23.41
C HIS A 376 -3.10 -6.68 -23.20
N LEU A 377 -4.42 -6.56 -23.32
CA LEU A 377 -5.12 -5.29 -23.14
C LEU A 377 -5.23 -4.93 -21.64
N PRO A 378 -4.64 -3.81 -21.20
CA PRO A 378 -4.73 -3.40 -19.80
C PRO A 378 -6.13 -2.97 -19.42
N ASN A 379 -6.63 -3.53 -18.32
CA ASN A 379 -7.81 -3.03 -17.65
C ASN A 379 -7.40 -1.94 -16.64
N TYR A 380 -8.23 -0.91 -16.45
CA TYR A 380 -7.98 0.19 -15.50
C TYR A 380 -7.74 -0.28 -14.06
N GLY A 381 -8.18 -1.50 -13.71
CA GLY A 381 -7.96 -2.12 -12.41
C GLY A 381 -6.51 -2.55 -12.13
N TRP A 382 -5.65 -2.65 -13.14
CA TRP A 382 -4.27 -3.16 -12.99
C TRP A 382 -3.30 -2.15 -12.35
N TYR A 383 -3.68 -0.87 -12.25
CA TYR A 383 -2.86 0.14 -11.57
C TYR A 383 -3.20 0.18 -10.07
N GLY A 384 -2.43 -0.53 -9.23
CA GLY A 384 -2.57 -0.46 -7.77
C GLY A 384 -1.86 -1.57 -6.99
N TYR A 385 -2.02 -1.56 -5.66
CA TYR A 385 -1.38 -2.47 -4.70
C TYR A 385 -1.69 -3.96 -4.87
N ASP A 386 -2.58 -4.32 -5.79
CA ASP A 386 -3.06 -5.68 -6.05
C ASP A 386 -2.95 -6.02 -7.55
N PHE A 387 -1.86 -5.55 -8.18
CA PHE A 387 -1.60 -5.69 -9.61
C PHE A 387 -1.68 -7.15 -10.06
N GLU A 388 -0.98 -8.04 -9.35
CA GLU A 388 -0.88 -9.46 -9.73
C GLU A 388 -2.22 -10.19 -9.68
N ALA A 389 -3.02 -10.00 -8.63
CA ALA A 389 -4.28 -10.73 -8.46
C ALA A 389 -5.32 -10.36 -9.54
N LYS A 390 -5.19 -9.17 -10.12
CA LYS A 390 -6.09 -8.67 -11.17
C LYS A 390 -5.67 -9.01 -12.59
N LEU A 391 -4.46 -9.56 -12.76
CA LEU A 391 -4.02 -10.06 -14.05
C LEU A 391 -4.70 -11.41 -14.35
N PRO A 392 -5.27 -11.57 -15.56
CA PRO A 392 -5.60 -12.89 -16.10
C PRO A 392 -4.37 -13.81 -16.06
N GLU A 393 -4.59 -15.12 -15.96
CA GLU A 393 -3.52 -16.10 -15.79
C GLU A 393 -2.44 -16.02 -16.88
N GLU A 394 -2.84 -15.86 -18.14
CA GLU A 394 -1.91 -15.70 -19.27
C GLU A 394 -1.04 -14.44 -19.12
N ALA A 395 -1.65 -13.29 -18.81
CA ALA A 395 -0.92 -12.03 -18.61
C ALA A 395 -0.03 -12.07 -17.37
N ARG A 396 -0.46 -12.76 -16.30
CA ARG A 396 0.35 -12.97 -15.10
C ARG A 396 1.59 -13.80 -15.42
N THR A 397 1.42 -14.88 -16.18
CA THR A 397 2.50 -15.75 -16.63
C THR A 397 3.50 -14.98 -17.49
N GLU A 398 3.02 -14.16 -18.43
CA GLU A 398 3.89 -13.34 -19.27
C GLU A 398 4.62 -12.26 -18.46
N ALA A 399 3.96 -11.59 -17.52
CA ALA A 399 4.58 -10.61 -16.64
C ALA A 399 5.67 -11.25 -15.76
N ARG A 400 5.41 -12.45 -15.23
CA ARG A 400 6.40 -13.22 -14.45
C ARG A 400 7.59 -13.62 -15.31
N ARG A 401 7.36 -14.06 -16.55
CA ARG A 401 8.43 -14.40 -17.51
C ARG A 401 9.31 -13.19 -17.79
N TYR A 402 8.70 -12.04 -18.10
CA TYR A 402 9.42 -10.79 -18.35
C TYR A 402 10.22 -10.32 -17.13
N GLU A 403 9.62 -10.35 -15.94
CA GLU A 403 10.33 -10.07 -14.69
C GLU A 403 11.55 -11.00 -14.50
N GLY A 404 11.40 -12.29 -14.81
CA GLY A 404 12.50 -13.25 -14.75
C GLY A 404 13.67 -12.89 -15.66
N VAL A 405 13.41 -12.37 -16.86
CA VAL A 405 14.44 -11.87 -17.80
C VAL A 405 15.14 -10.64 -17.24
N LEU A 406 14.38 -9.66 -16.73
CA LEU A 406 14.96 -8.45 -16.14
C LEU A 406 15.84 -8.78 -14.92
N LEU A 407 15.39 -9.72 -14.07
CA LEU A 407 16.15 -10.16 -12.92
C LEU A 407 17.40 -10.95 -13.32
N GLU A 408 17.38 -11.68 -14.42
CA GLU A 408 18.56 -12.37 -14.94
C GLU A 408 19.67 -11.35 -15.29
N GLU A 409 19.32 -10.33 -16.07
CA GLU A 409 20.26 -9.27 -16.42
C GLU A 409 20.71 -8.47 -15.20
N LEU A 410 19.80 -8.21 -14.25
CA LEU A 410 20.09 -7.46 -13.04
C LEU A 410 21.06 -8.23 -12.11
N PHE A 411 20.85 -9.52 -11.89
CA PHE A 411 21.74 -10.35 -11.06
C PHE A 411 23.15 -10.38 -11.63
N ASN A 412 23.27 -10.47 -12.96
CA ASN A 412 24.56 -10.45 -13.64
C ASN A 412 25.22 -9.06 -13.55
N GLY A 413 24.46 -7.98 -13.76
CA GLY A 413 24.98 -6.61 -13.71
C GLY A 413 25.31 -6.10 -12.31
N LEU A 414 24.69 -6.65 -11.26
CA LEU A 414 24.97 -6.33 -9.87
C LEU A 414 26.01 -7.24 -9.22
N ALA A 415 26.50 -8.27 -9.92
CA ALA A 415 27.55 -9.14 -9.41
C ALA A 415 28.80 -8.32 -9.03
N GLY A 416 29.27 -8.46 -7.79
CA GLY A 416 30.41 -7.72 -7.26
C GLY A 416 30.15 -6.24 -6.92
N LYS A 417 28.92 -5.73 -7.11
CA LYS A 417 28.52 -4.38 -6.68
C LYS A 417 28.10 -4.40 -5.20
N LYS A 418 28.11 -3.23 -4.56
CA LYS A 418 27.64 -3.07 -3.17
C LYS A 418 26.11 -3.03 -3.15
N THR A 419 25.50 -4.17 -2.82
CA THR A 419 24.05 -4.37 -2.79
C THR A 419 23.53 -4.54 -1.36
N TYR A 420 22.37 -3.97 -1.08
CA TYR A 420 21.74 -3.97 0.24
C TYR A 420 20.25 -4.30 0.12
N GLU A 421 19.73 -5.10 1.04
CA GLU A 421 18.30 -5.28 1.25
C GLU A 421 17.76 -4.14 2.13
N GLN A 422 16.69 -3.48 1.67
CA GLN A 422 15.96 -2.48 2.44
C GLN A 422 14.84 -3.16 3.23
N ALA A 423 14.78 -2.91 4.54
CA ALA A 423 13.68 -3.39 5.38
C ALA A 423 12.33 -2.78 4.94
N ARG A 424 11.29 -3.61 4.84
CA ARG A 424 9.93 -3.17 4.49
C ARG A 424 9.43 -2.07 5.42
N SER A 425 8.57 -1.19 4.90
CA SER A 425 7.87 -0.13 5.64
C SER A 425 8.71 1.06 6.13
N THR A 426 9.96 1.18 5.68
CA THR A 426 10.81 2.33 6.02
C THR A 426 10.97 3.26 4.81
N TYR A 427 10.51 4.50 4.94
CA TYR A 427 10.64 5.52 3.88
C TYR A 427 12.06 6.15 3.81
N ASN A 428 12.93 5.80 4.76
CA ASN A 428 14.24 6.41 4.94
C ASN A 428 15.37 5.37 4.82
N TYR A 429 16.36 5.69 3.99
CA TYR A 429 17.58 4.91 3.83
C TYR A 429 18.63 5.32 4.88
N SER A 430 19.11 4.36 5.67
CA SER A 430 20.16 4.55 6.66
C SER A 430 20.99 3.29 6.83
N SER A 431 22.09 3.36 7.58
CA SER A 431 22.90 2.19 7.94
C SER A 431 22.14 1.15 8.77
N GLU A 432 21.02 1.54 9.38
CA GLU A 432 20.19 0.66 10.22
C GLU A 432 19.08 -0.03 9.41
N THR A 433 18.67 0.57 8.29
CA THR A 433 17.59 0.03 7.44
C THR A 433 18.10 -0.76 6.23
N LEU A 434 19.40 -0.67 5.94
CA LEU A 434 20.08 -1.36 4.84
C LEU A 434 20.93 -2.52 5.36
N SER A 435 20.53 -3.75 5.01
CA SER A 435 21.28 -4.97 5.32
C SER A 435 22.12 -5.40 4.13
N PRO A 436 23.44 -5.63 4.25
CA PRO A 436 24.25 -6.11 3.13
C PRO A 436 23.72 -7.44 2.60
N VAL A 437 23.64 -7.57 1.27
CA VAL A 437 23.22 -8.80 0.61
C VAL A 437 24.09 -9.07 -0.60
N THR A 438 24.41 -10.34 -0.85
CA THR A 438 25.11 -10.76 -2.07
C THR A 438 24.13 -11.32 -3.08
N LEU A 439 24.28 -11.03 -4.36
CA LEU A 439 23.49 -11.66 -5.42
C LEU A 439 24.31 -12.81 -6.02
N SER A 440 23.76 -14.01 -5.95
CA SER A 440 24.43 -15.21 -6.45
C SER A 440 24.33 -15.34 -7.98
N PRO A 441 25.42 -15.68 -8.69
CA PRO A 441 25.33 -16.09 -10.09
C PRO A 441 24.71 -17.49 -10.24
N VAL A 442 24.65 -18.29 -9.17
CA VAL A 442 24.06 -19.63 -9.20
C VAL A 442 22.55 -19.51 -9.31
N ARG A 443 21.97 -20.25 -10.26
CA ARG A 443 20.52 -20.37 -10.44
C ARG A 443 20.02 -21.62 -9.73
N LEU A 444 19.00 -21.45 -8.90
CA LEU A 444 18.45 -22.57 -8.15
C LEU A 444 17.58 -23.44 -9.06
N LYS A 445 17.86 -24.73 -9.01
CA LYS A 445 17.00 -25.78 -9.56
C LYS A 445 16.55 -26.68 -8.41
N PRO A 446 15.25 -26.98 -8.30
CA PRO A 446 14.78 -27.94 -7.32
C PRO A 446 15.23 -29.35 -7.73
N GLU A 447 15.57 -30.13 -6.73
CA GLU A 447 15.76 -31.57 -6.84
C GLU A 447 14.76 -32.26 -5.93
N PHE A 448 14.39 -33.50 -6.28
CA PHE A 448 13.35 -34.24 -5.58
C PHE A 448 13.88 -35.56 -5.06
N VAL A 449 13.41 -35.98 -3.87
CA VAL A 449 13.56 -37.36 -3.41
C VAL A 449 12.18 -37.96 -3.25
N VAL A 450 11.96 -39.11 -3.86
CA VAL A 450 10.79 -39.94 -3.61
C VAL A 450 11.17 -40.99 -2.58
N LYS A 451 10.49 -41.02 -1.44
CA LYS A 451 10.73 -41.97 -0.36
C LYS A 451 9.48 -42.75 -0.05
N GLU A 452 9.65 -44.05 0.17
CA GLU A 452 8.63 -44.89 0.80
C GLU A 452 8.83 -44.92 2.32
N ASP A 453 7.75 -44.70 3.07
CA ASP A 453 7.73 -44.78 4.52
C ASP A 453 6.45 -45.48 4.99
N HIS A 454 6.58 -46.68 5.55
CA HIS A 454 5.47 -47.54 5.98
C HIS A 454 4.36 -47.70 4.93
N ASP A 455 3.23 -47.00 5.08
CA ASP A 455 2.05 -47.05 4.20
C ASP A 455 1.97 -45.88 3.19
N LEU A 456 2.95 -44.97 3.21
CA LEU A 456 2.96 -43.75 2.42
C LEU A 456 4.16 -43.68 1.48
N VAL A 457 3.97 -42.98 0.37
CA VAL A 457 5.03 -42.54 -0.52
C VAL A 457 5.03 -41.02 -0.54
N SER A 458 6.19 -40.42 -0.30
CA SER A 458 6.37 -38.97 -0.22
C SER A 458 7.36 -38.46 -1.25
N VAL A 459 7.05 -37.31 -1.84
CA VAL A 459 7.98 -36.53 -2.69
C VAL A 459 8.41 -35.31 -1.89
N GLU A 460 9.70 -35.22 -1.60
CA GLU A 460 10.34 -34.11 -0.89
C GLU A 460 11.21 -33.31 -1.85
N MET A 461 11.19 -31.99 -1.72
CA MET A 461 11.98 -31.08 -2.55
C MET A 461 13.20 -30.56 -1.76
N PHE A 462 14.33 -30.38 -2.42
CA PHE A 462 15.52 -29.72 -1.88
C PHE A 462 16.27 -28.98 -3.00
N VAL A 463 17.31 -28.23 -2.64
CA VAL A 463 18.20 -27.57 -3.62
C VAL A 463 19.64 -27.86 -3.24
N ARG A 464 20.51 -28.21 -4.20
CA ARG A 464 21.95 -28.33 -3.93
C ARG A 464 22.64 -26.98 -3.97
N LEU A 465 23.26 -26.61 -2.86
CA LEU A 465 24.20 -25.49 -2.77
C LEU A 465 25.57 -26.04 -2.36
N HIS A 466 26.59 -25.85 -3.20
CA HIS A 466 27.96 -26.36 -2.97
C HIS A 466 27.97 -27.87 -2.63
N ASP A 467 27.27 -28.66 -3.45
CA ASP A 467 27.09 -30.12 -3.31
C ASP A 467 26.40 -30.59 -2.02
N LYS A 468 25.85 -29.67 -1.22
CA LYS A 468 25.06 -30.00 -0.04
C LYS A 468 23.58 -29.82 -0.32
N PRO A 469 22.73 -30.84 -0.05
CA PRO A 469 21.30 -30.68 -0.14
C PRO A 469 20.83 -29.74 0.98
N VAL A 470 20.21 -28.64 0.60
CA VAL A 470 19.60 -27.67 1.51
C VAL A 470 18.08 -27.83 1.40
N PRO A 471 17.40 -28.24 2.49
CA PRO A 471 15.93 -28.26 2.52
C PRO A 471 15.36 -26.88 2.22
N PHE A 472 14.27 -26.83 1.44
CA PHE A 472 13.67 -25.56 1.03
C PHE A 472 13.19 -24.70 2.22
N ALA A 473 12.80 -25.34 3.34
CA ALA A 473 12.37 -24.67 4.56
C ALA A 473 13.45 -23.73 5.16
N HIS A 474 14.71 -23.88 4.74
CA HIS A 474 15.83 -23.04 5.18
C HIS A 474 16.05 -21.79 4.31
N PHE A 475 15.20 -21.56 3.30
CA PHE A 475 15.23 -20.37 2.45
C PHE A 475 14.13 -19.38 2.86
N GLY A 476 14.48 -18.10 2.97
CA GLY A 476 13.53 -17.02 3.20
C GLY A 476 13.05 -16.41 1.89
N TYR A 477 11.74 -16.38 1.64
CA TYR A 477 11.20 -15.73 0.43
C TYR A 477 11.42 -14.22 0.44
N ARG A 478 11.81 -13.70 -0.72
CA ARG A 478 11.94 -12.26 -0.97
C ARG A 478 11.05 -11.81 -2.11
N SER A 479 10.97 -12.62 -3.16
CA SER A 479 9.98 -12.50 -4.21
C SER A 479 9.60 -13.87 -4.76
N PHE A 480 8.69 -13.92 -5.73
CA PHE A 480 8.43 -15.14 -6.51
C PHE A 480 9.71 -15.71 -7.15
N TRP A 481 10.61 -14.84 -7.62
CA TRP A 481 11.84 -15.24 -8.31
C TRP A 481 13.06 -15.39 -7.40
N VAL A 482 13.03 -14.78 -6.21
CA VAL A 482 14.21 -14.59 -5.37
C VAL A 482 13.98 -15.11 -3.96
N VAL A 483 14.94 -15.91 -3.50
CA VAL A 483 15.02 -16.40 -2.12
C VAL A 483 16.33 -15.98 -1.46
N PHE A 484 16.31 -15.92 -0.14
CA PHE A 484 17.43 -15.55 0.71
C PHE A 484 17.93 -16.74 1.50
N HIS A 485 19.23 -16.98 1.48
CA HIS A 485 19.89 -17.96 2.33
C HIS A 485 21.29 -17.46 2.69
N ALA A 486 21.61 -17.45 3.99
CA ALA A 486 22.94 -17.09 4.52
C ALA A 486 23.54 -15.78 3.94
N GLY A 487 22.77 -14.69 3.91
CA GLY A 487 23.24 -13.39 3.43
C GLY A 487 23.25 -13.23 1.90
N THR A 488 22.75 -14.22 1.16
CA THR A 488 22.81 -14.27 -0.29
C THR A 488 21.40 -14.42 -0.89
N PHE A 489 21.10 -13.61 -1.90
CA PHE A 489 19.96 -13.76 -2.77
C PHE A 489 20.28 -14.72 -3.90
N TYR A 490 19.38 -15.66 -4.12
CA TYR A 490 19.43 -16.61 -5.21
C TYR A 490 18.18 -16.47 -6.07
N LYS A 491 18.37 -16.57 -7.39
CA LYS A 491 17.30 -16.54 -8.39
C LYS A 491 17.01 -17.97 -8.86
N PHE A 492 15.75 -18.29 -9.13
CA PHE A 492 15.39 -19.56 -9.79
C PHE A 492 15.85 -19.60 -11.25
N ALA A 493 16.15 -20.81 -11.74
CA ALA A 493 16.58 -21.03 -13.12
C ALA A 493 15.49 -20.63 -14.14
N GLY A 494 14.23 -20.93 -13.84
CA GLY A 494 13.11 -20.64 -14.72
C GLY A 494 11.78 -20.55 -13.99
N LEU A 495 10.73 -20.33 -14.78
CA LEU A 495 9.37 -20.09 -14.28
C LEU A 495 8.77 -21.37 -13.68
N ALA A 496 9.08 -22.53 -14.26
CA ALA A 496 8.65 -23.82 -13.75
C ALA A 496 9.26 -24.08 -12.36
N GLU A 497 10.56 -23.84 -12.20
CA GLU A 497 11.26 -24.00 -10.93
C GLU A 497 10.70 -23.07 -9.85
N ALA A 498 10.44 -21.80 -10.18
CA ALA A 498 9.85 -20.84 -9.24
C ALA A 498 8.43 -21.28 -8.80
N ASN A 499 7.62 -21.81 -9.72
CA ASN A 499 6.28 -22.31 -9.42
C ASN A 499 6.31 -23.58 -8.55
N LEU A 500 7.16 -24.56 -8.88
CA LEU A 500 7.38 -25.76 -8.08
C LEU A 500 7.81 -25.37 -6.67
N PHE A 501 8.77 -24.45 -6.57
CA PHE A 501 9.29 -24.00 -5.28
C PHE A 501 8.21 -23.37 -4.41
N ARG A 502 7.34 -22.54 -5.00
CA ARG A 502 6.17 -21.95 -4.32
C ARG A 502 5.19 -23.00 -3.81
N TYR A 503 4.80 -23.95 -4.65
CA TYR A 503 3.85 -24.99 -4.28
C TYR A 503 4.33 -25.81 -3.08
N PHE A 504 5.56 -26.33 -3.13
CA PHE A 504 6.14 -27.14 -2.05
C PHE A 504 6.43 -26.33 -0.78
N SER A 505 6.66 -25.02 -0.89
CA SER A 505 6.82 -24.17 0.30
C SER A 505 5.51 -23.91 1.04
N GLU A 506 4.41 -23.80 0.32
CA GLU A 506 3.06 -23.62 0.91
C GLU A 506 2.50 -24.94 1.46
N HIS A 507 2.73 -26.06 0.78
CA HIS A 507 2.06 -27.33 1.05
C HIS A 507 2.96 -28.41 1.66
N GLY A 508 4.28 -28.22 1.65
CA GLY A 508 5.25 -29.21 2.10
C GLY A 508 5.41 -30.37 1.12
N ALA A 509 5.79 -31.53 1.65
CA ALA A 509 5.96 -32.75 0.86
C ALA A 509 4.61 -33.29 0.36
N VAL A 510 4.58 -33.75 -0.88
CA VAL A 510 3.40 -34.44 -1.45
C VAL A 510 3.41 -35.88 -0.97
N ARG A 511 2.30 -36.36 -0.39
CA ARG A 511 2.19 -37.71 0.20
C ARG A 511 0.97 -38.45 -0.33
N VAL A 512 1.15 -39.70 -0.72
CA VAL A 512 0.06 -40.61 -1.15
C VAL A 512 0.17 -41.97 -0.48
N LYS A 513 -0.91 -42.75 -0.45
CA LYS A 513 -0.86 -44.15 0.00
C LYS A 513 -0.10 -45.02 -1.00
N LYS A 514 0.67 -46.01 -0.50
CA LYS A 514 1.40 -46.99 -1.34
C LYS A 514 0.51 -47.70 -2.37
N GLU A 515 -0.76 -47.95 -2.04
CA GLU A 515 -1.75 -48.54 -2.96
C GLU A 515 -1.94 -47.74 -4.26
N ARG A 516 -1.72 -46.42 -4.21
CA ARG A 516 -1.85 -45.49 -5.34
C ARG A 516 -0.51 -45.22 -6.04
N LEU A 517 0.56 -45.90 -5.64
CA LEU A 517 1.91 -45.66 -6.17
C LEU A 517 1.97 -45.73 -7.71
N PRO A 518 1.35 -46.71 -8.41
CA PRO A 518 1.42 -46.75 -9.87
C PRO A 518 0.81 -45.51 -10.54
N GLU A 519 -0.36 -45.07 -10.07
CA GLU A 519 -1.04 -43.87 -10.58
C GLU A 519 -0.24 -42.60 -10.25
N PHE A 520 0.34 -42.52 -9.06
CA PHE A 520 1.14 -41.39 -8.61
C PHE A 520 2.47 -41.28 -9.36
N LEU A 521 3.13 -42.41 -9.65
CA LEU A 521 4.35 -42.44 -10.47
C LEU A 521 4.06 -41.96 -11.89
N ALA A 522 3.01 -42.49 -12.52
CA ALA A 522 2.64 -42.12 -13.89
C ALA A 522 2.15 -40.68 -14.00
N GLY A 523 1.33 -40.21 -13.06
CA GLY A 523 0.66 -38.92 -13.15
C GLY A 523 1.44 -37.73 -12.59
N PHE A 524 2.42 -37.95 -11.71
CA PHE A 524 3.14 -36.88 -11.02
C PHE A 524 4.65 -37.05 -11.06
N VAL A 525 5.19 -38.21 -10.67
CA VAL A 525 6.65 -38.39 -10.52
C VAL A 525 7.37 -38.44 -11.87
N LEU A 526 6.84 -39.15 -12.87
CA LEU A 526 7.45 -39.23 -14.19
C LEU A 526 7.45 -37.87 -14.92
N PRO A 527 6.34 -37.12 -15.00
CA PRO A 527 6.35 -35.77 -15.55
C PRO A 527 7.30 -34.81 -14.83
N LEU A 528 7.49 -35.00 -13.52
CA LEU A 528 8.44 -34.21 -12.73
C LEU A 528 9.90 -34.57 -13.07
N ALA A 529 10.20 -35.86 -13.25
CA ALA A 529 11.52 -36.35 -13.63
C ALA A 529 11.95 -35.95 -15.04
N GLU A 530 11.01 -35.64 -15.95
CA GLU A 530 11.33 -35.07 -17.27
C GLU A 530 11.91 -33.65 -17.18
N GLN A 531 11.68 -32.93 -16.08
CA GLN A 531 12.02 -31.51 -15.92
C GLN A 531 13.04 -31.25 -14.82
N CYS A 532 13.21 -32.17 -13.87
CA CYS A 532 14.01 -31.97 -12.67
C CYS A 532 14.76 -33.25 -12.28
N ASP A 533 15.91 -33.08 -11.61
CA ASP A 533 16.66 -34.21 -11.07
C ASP A 533 15.89 -34.83 -9.90
N LEU A 534 15.78 -36.17 -9.92
CA LEU A 534 14.93 -36.92 -8.99
C LEU A 534 15.64 -38.20 -8.52
N ASP A 535 15.71 -38.37 -7.20
CA ASP A 535 16.29 -39.53 -6.51
C ASP A 535 15.17 -40.46 -6.02
N LEU A 536 15.14 -41.69 -6.52
CA LEU A 536 14.13 -42.70 -6.17
C LEU A 536 14.64 -43.61 -5.04
N LYS A 537 14.09 -43.43 -3.84
CA LYS A 537 14.31 -44.31 -2.68
C LYS A 537 13.06 -45.15 -2.42
N LEU A 538 12.78 -46.03 -3.38
CA LEU A 538 11.67 -46.97 -3.34
C LEU A 538 12.16 -48.33 -2.80
N GLU A 539 11.27 -49.08 -2.14
CA GLU A 539 11.58 -50.45 -1.70
C GLU A 539 11.69 -51.41 -2.89
N GLN A 540 11.02 -51.09 -4.00
CA GLN A 540 11.03 -51.88 -5.22
C GLN A 540 12.23 -51.51 -6.12
N PRO A 541 12.88 -52.48 -6.77
CA PRO A 541 14.00 -52.20 -7.66
C PRO A 541 13.55 -51.38 -8.87
N VAL A 542 14.09 -50.18 -9.00
CA VAL A 542 13.89 -49.30 -10.16
C VAL A 542 14.80 -49.75 -11.29
N ARG A 543 14.26 -49.94 -12.50
CA ARG A 543 15.05 -50.13 -13.72
C ARG A 543 14.98 -48.85 -14.56
N GLU A 544 16.09 -48.14 -14.62
CA GLU A 544 16.29 -47.05 -15.58
C GLU A 544 16.61 -47.65 -16.95
N ALA A 545 15.92 -47.17 -17.99
CA ALA A 545 16.17 -47.56 -19.37
C ALA A 545 15.99 -46.34 -20.28
N ASP A 546 16.95 -46.10 -21.17
CA ASP A 546 16.83 -45.07 -22.19
C ASP A 546 15.68 -45.41 -23.14
N LEU A 547 14.73 -44.47 -23.30
CA LEU A 547 13.66 -44.61 -24.27
C LEU A 547 14.24 -44.45 -25.69
N ALA A 548 14.55 -45.57 -26.34
CA ALA A 548 14.81 -45.59 -27.77
C ALA A 548 13.48 -45.34 -28.52
N PHE A 549 13.21 -44.09 -28.87
CA PHE A 549 12.11 -43.78 -29.78
C PHE A 549 12.37 -44.46 -31.13
N ALA A 550 11.65 -45.54 -31.40
CA ALA A 550 11.56 -46.11 -32.75
C ALA A 550 10.95 -45.04 -33.65
N GLY A 551 11.72 -44.59 -34.65
CA GLY A 551 11.38 -43.46 -35.51
C GLY A 551 9.92 -43.47 -35.99
N HIS A 552 9.32 -42.28 -35.97
CA HIS A 552 7.97 -41.98 -36.45
C HIS A 552 7.58 -42.80 -37.69
N ARG A 553 6.55 -43.64 -37.58
CA ARG A 553 5.69 -43.93 -38.74
C ARG A 553 4.68 -42.79 -38.86
N LEU A 554 4.97 -41.85 -39.76
CA LEU A 554 3.95 -40.97 -40.32
C LEU A 554 3.05 -41.83 -41.23
N TYR A 555 1.74 -41.84 -40.95
CA TYR A 555 0.71 -42.27 -41.91
C TYR A 555 0.08 -41.05 -42.55
#